data_AF-A0A966U0P5-F1
#
_entry.id   AF-A0A966U0P5-F1
#
_cell.length_a   1.000
_cell.length_b   1.000
_cell.length_c   1.000
_cell.angle_alpha   90.00
_cell.angle_beta   90.00
_cell.angle_gamma   90.00
#
_symmetry.space_group_name_H-M   'P 1'
#
loop_
_entity.id
_entity.type
_entity.pdbx_description
1 polymer ?
#
loop_
_entity_poly.entity_id
_entity_poly.type
_entity_poly.pdbx_seq_one_letter_code
_entity_poly.pdbx_strand_id
1 'polypeptide(L)'
;MNEYQNIFTRVQVTGPAEEGIELPKGIWERQGTPFFSYWLGKIGDAQVGPFYLGTFGLLSLAFGLTAFEIIGFNMWASVNWNPIEFVRQLFWLALEPPAAEHGLSIPPLNEGGWWLLAG
;
A
#
# COMPACT_ATOMS: atom_id res chain seq x y z
N MET A 1 -26.31 32.45 -15.30
CA MET A 1 -25.68 33.05 -14.10
C MET A 1 -24.55 32.12 -13.69
N ASN A 2 -23.31 32.59 -13.63
CA ASN A 2 -22.17 31.73 -13.29
C ASN A 2 -21.89 31.86 -11.80
N GLU A 3 -22.10 30.78 -11.05
CA GLU A 3 -21.88 30.73 -9.61
C GLU A 3 -20.73 29.78 -9.26
N TYR A 4 -20.10 30.04 -8.12
CA TYR A 4 -19.07 29.16 -7.61
C TYR A 4 -19.68 27.86 -7.06
N GLN A 5 -19.29 26.73 -7.64
CA GLN A 5 -19.85 25.40 -7.30
C GLN A 5 -19.21 24.73 -6.08
N ASN A 6 -18.23 25.38 -5.44
CA ASN A 6 -17.50 24.85 -4.29
C ASN A 6 -16.83 23.48 -4.48
N ILE A 7 -16.38 23.18 -5.72
CA ILE A 7 -15.64 21.94 -6.04
C ILE A 7 -14.14 22.10 -5.77
N PHE A 8 -13.58 23.29 -6.03
CA PHE A 8 -12.16 23.56 -5.85
C PHE A 8 -11.92 24.81 -5.04
N THR A 9 -11.12 24.69 -3.98
CA THR A 9 -10.73 25.80 -3.10
C THR A 9 -10.04 26.92 -3.89
N ARG A 10 -10.75 28.05 -4.07
CA ARG A 10 -10.25 29.23 -4.81
C ARG A 10 -9.02 29.82 -4.15
N VAL A 11 -9.08 30.02 -2.84
CA VAL A 11 -8.01 30.58 -2.01
C VAL A 11 -7.75 29.60 -0.87
N GLN A 12 -6.55 29.05 -0.81
CA GLN A 12 -6.12 28.19 0.28
C GLN A 12 -5.46 29.05 1.37
N VAL A 13 -5.67 28.66 2.63
CA VAL A 13 -5.01 29.24 3.79
C VAL A 13 -4.23 28.13 4.50
N THR A 14 -3.09 28.46 5.07
CA THR A 14 -2.23 27.49 5.75
C THR A 14 -1.82 28.04 7.11
N GLY A 15 -2.03 27.24 8.15
CA GLY A 15 -1.58 27.50 9.51
C GLY A 15 -0.40 26.60 9.91
N PRO A 16 -0.01 26.60 11.20
CA PRO A 16 0.87 25.59 11.75
C PRO A 16 0.30 24.18 11.55
N ALA A 17 1.18 23.17 11.50
CA ALA A 17 0.74 21.78 11.38
C ALA A 17 0.02 21.29 12.64
N GLU A 18 -1.07 20.55 12.45
CA GLU A 18 -1.86 19.94 13.51
C GLU A 18 -1.32 18.54 13.84
N GLU A 19 -0.82 18.33 15.06
CA GLU A 19 -0.29 17.03 15.52
C GLU A 19 -1.39 16.06 15.99
N GLY A 20 -2.64 16.54 16.00
CA GLY A 20 -3.82 15.82 16.44
C GLY A 20 -3.98 15.77 17.96
N ILE A 21 -5.09 15.19 18.41
CA ILE A 21 -5.42 15.09 19.84
C ILE A 21 -4.42 14.16 20.54
N GLU A 22 -4.03 14.51 21.76
CA GLU A 22 -3.12 13.72 22.59
C GLU A 22 -3.60 12.26 22.74
N LEU A 23 -2.67 11.33 22.60
CA LEU A 23 -2.94 9.91 22.80
C LEU A 23 -2.85 9.56 24.29
N PRO A 24 -3.63 8.57 24.77
CA PRO A 24 -3.42 7.99 26.09
C PRO A 24 -1.97 7.49 26.22
N LYS A 25 -1.44 7.51 27.46
CA LYS A 25 -0.08 7.02 27.74
C LYS A 25 0.07 5.59 27.21
N GLY A 26 1.07 5.40 26.36
CA GLY A 26 1.38 4.12 25.73
C GLY A 26 2.85 4.07 25.31
N ILE A 27 3.22 2.97 24.65
CA ILE A 27 4.59 2.75 24.16
C ILE A 27 4.84 3.41 22.79
N TRP A 28 3.79 3.81 22.08
CA TRP A 28 3.86 4.34 20.72
C TRP A 28 3.28 5.75 20.68
N GLU A 29 3.97 6.64 19.99
CA GLU A 29 3.50 7.99 19.65
C GLU A 29 3.22 8.07 18.13
N ARG A 30 2.60 9.18 17.69
CA ARG A 30 2.49 9.47 16.25
C ARG A 30 3.88 9.76 15.69
N GLN A 31 4.07 9.40 14.43
CA GLN A 31 5.35 9.48 13.73
C GLN A 31 5.18 10.29 12.44
N GLY A 32 6.31 10.82 11.97
CA GLY A 32 6.41 11.60 10.74
C GLY A 32 6.15 13.10 10.97
N THR A 33 6.91 13.93 10.25
CA THR A 33 6.70 15.38 10.24
C THR A 33 5.64 15.72 9.20
N PRO A 34 4.55 16.42 9.57
CA PRO A 34 3.51 16.80 8.62
C PRO A 34 4.05 17.70 7.51
N PHE A 35 3.46 17.61 6.32
CA PHE A 35 3.72 18.54 5.23
C PHE A 35 2.43 18.95 4.54
N PHE A 36 2.48 20.05 3.78
CA PHE A 36 1.32 20.59 3.08
C PHE A 36 1.44 20.40 1.56
N SER A 37 0.40 19.83 0.95
CA SER A 37 0.28 19.66 -0.49
C SER A 37 -0.72 20.65 -1.07
N TYR A 38 -0.24 21.55 -1.95
CA TYR A 38 -1.08 22.53 -2.64
C TYR A 38 -2.22 21.87 -3.44
N TRP A 39 -1.94 20.74 -4.10
CA TRP A 39 -2.94 20.05 -4.93
C TRP A 39 -3.99 19.33 -4.09
N LEU A 40 -3.61 18.72 -2.95
CA LEU A 40 -4.60 18.17 -2.01
C LEU A 40 -5.45 19.28 -1.41
N GLY A 41 -4.85 20.42 -1.06
CA GLY A 41 -5.56 21.62 -0.61
C GLY A 41 -6.56 22.20 -1.61
N LYS A 42 -6.47 21.85 -2.90
CA LYS A 42 -7.47 22.28 -3.90
C LYS A 42 -8.78 21.54 -3.76
N ILE A 43 -8.77 20.33 -3.20
CA ILE A 43 -9.95 19.47 -3.09
C ILE A 43 -10.32 19.14 -1.64
N GLY A 44 -9.47 19.47 -0.67
CA GLY A 44 -9.70 19.18 0.74
C GLY A 44 -8.63 19.77 1.66
N ASP A 45 -8.27 19.04 2.71
CA ASP A 45 -7.16 19.41 3.59
C ASP A 45 -5.82 19.25 2.87
N ALA A 46 -4.93 20.22 3.06
CA ALA A 46 -3.60 20.21 2.47
C ALA A 46 -2.60 19.38 3.30
N GLN A 47 -2.85 19.19 4.60
CA GLN A 47 -1.92 18.53 5.49
C GLN A 47 -1.90 17.01 5.26
N VAL A 48 -0.69 16.45 5.14
CA VAL A 48 -0.46 15.00 5.11
C VAL A 48 0.42 14.63 6.30
N GLY A 49 -0.08 13.69 7.12
CA GLY A 49 0.53 13.32 8.39
C GLY A 49 0.05 14.18 9.58
N PRO A 50 0.52 13.87 10.80
CA PRO A 50 1.35 12.72 11.15
C PRO A 50 0.53 11.41 11.09
N PHE A 51 1.17 10.25 11.11
CA PHE A 51 0.49 8.95 11.13
C PHE A 51 0.82 8.18 12.39
N TYR A 52 -0.05 7.26 12.78
CA TYR A 52 0.21 6.36 13.91
C TYR A 52 0.65 4.99 13.39
N LEU A 53 1.81 4.51 13.83
CA LEU A 53 2.32 3.19 13.49
C LEU A 53 2.75 2.44 14.74
N GLY A 54 1.78 1.77 15.36
CA GLY A 54 2.02 0.83 16.45
C GLY A 54 2.37 -0.57 15.96
N THR A 55 2.53 -1.51 16.89
CA THR A 55 2.92 -2.91 16.62
C THR A 55 2.07 -3.58 15.54
N PHE A 56 0.74 -3.46 15.59
CA PHE A 56 -0.14 -4.08 14.59
C PHE A 56 -0.03 -3.44 13.20
N GLY A 57 0.19 -2.13 13.13
CA GLY A 57 0.44 -1.44 11.86
C GLY A 57 1.76 -1.90 11.24
N LEU A 58 2.81 -2.05 12.06
CA LEU A 58 4.10 -2.56 11.61
C LEU A 58 4.00 -4.01 11.12
N LEU A 59 3.31 -4.89 11.86
CA LEU A 59 3.06 -6.26 11.43
C LEU A 59 2.24 -6.32 10.14
N SER A 60 1.21 -5.49 10.01
CA SER A 60 0.41 -5.40 8.80
C SER A 60 1.25 -5.01 7.58
N LEU A 61 2.15 -4.02 7.72
CA LEU A 61 3.08 -3.64 6.66
C LEU A 61 4.06 -4.78 6.35
N ALA A 62 4.61 -5.45 7.36
CA ALA A 62 5.55 -6.55 7.16
C ALA A 62 4.92 -7.71 6.38
N PHE A 63 3.73 -8.17 6.79
CA PHE A 63 3.03 -9.25 6.09
C PHE A 63 2.54 -8.83 4.70
N GLY A 64 2.01 -7.60 4.56
CA GLY A 64 1.55 -7.08 3.27
C GLY A 64 2.68 -6.93 2.25
N LEU A 65 3.84 -6.42 2.67
CA LEU A 65 5.02 -6.31 1.81
C LEU A 65 5.60 -7.69 1.46
N THR A 66 5.64 -8.62 2.43
CA THR A 66 6.08 -10.01 2.18
C THR A 66 5.21 -10.68 1.11
N ALA A 67 3.88 -10.58 1.22
CA ALA A 67 2.95 -11.12 0.23
C ALA A 67 3.14 -10.46 -1.15
N PHE A 68 3.27 -9.12 -1.19
CA PHE A 68 3.53 -8.38 -2.43
C PHE A 68 4.82 -8.80 -3.12
N GLU A 69 5.90 -8.98 -2.36
CA GLU A 69 7.19 -9.46 -2.86
C GLU A 69 7.11 -10.89 -3.38
N ILE A 70 6.44 -11.81 -2.68
CA ILE A 70 6.23 -13.20 -3.15
C ILE A 70 5.56 -13.20 -4.53
N ILE A 71 4.50 -12.40 -4.69
CA ILE A 71 3.78 -12.29 -5.97
C ILE A 71 4.72 -11.71 -7.05
N GLY A 72 5.37 -10.59 -6.77
CA GLY A 72 6.24 -9.90 -7.73
C GLY A 72 7.44 -10.74 -8.18
N PHE A 73 8.09 -11.44 -7.24
CA PHE A 73 9.22 -12.32 -7.55
C PHE A 73 8.81 -13.53 -8.39
N ASN A 74 7.66 -14.15 -8.11
CA ASN A 74 7.16 -15.25 -8.94
C ASN A 74 6.77 -14.80 -10.35
N MET A 75 6.12 -13.63 -10.47
CA MET A 75 5.84 -13.02 -11.79
C MET A 75 7.14 -12.75 -12.56
N TRP A 76 8.18 -12.22 -11.93
CA TRP A 76 9.46 -11.96 -12.60
C TRP A 76 10.21 -13.24 -12.96
N ALA A 77 10.15 -14.27 -12.11
CA ALA A 77 10.70 -15.59 -12.39
C ALA A 77 10.04 -16.26 -13.60
N SER A 78 8.72 -16.11 -13.78
CA SER A 78 7.99 -16.68 -14.92
C SER A 78 8.45 -16.16 -16.29
N VAL A 79 9.08 -14.98 -16.34
CA VAL A 79 9.69 -14.39 -17.55
C VAL A 79 11.22 -14.47 -17.54
N ASN A 80 11.78 -15.44 -16.82
CA ASN A 80 13.21 -15.68 -16.71
C ASN A 80 14.02 -14.45 -16.30
N TRP A 81 13.49 -13.65 -15.37
CA TRP A 81 14.15 -12.44 -14.85
C TRP A 81 14.40 -11.34 -15.89
N ASN A 82 13.73 -11.39 -17.05
CA ASN A 82 13.86 -10.35 -18.06
C ASN A 82 12.98 -9.12 -17.71
N PRO A 83 13.58 -7.95 -17.40
CA PRO A 83 12.82 -6.77 -16.97
C PRO A 83 11.93 -6.18 -18.09
N ILE A 84 12.30 -6.34 -19.36
CA ILE A 84 11.51 -5.86 -20.49
C ILE A 84 10.24 -6.70 -20.62
N GLU A 85 10.37 -8.02 -20.52
CA GLU A 85 9.24 -8.94 -20.57
C GLU A 85 8.32 -8.78 -19.36
N PHE A 86 8.90 -8.55 -18.18
CA PHE A 86 8.14 -8.29 -16.96
C PHE A 86 7.21 -7.09 -17.11
N VAL A 87 7.72 -5.96 -17.62
CA VAL A 87 6.90 -4.75 -17.85
C VAL A 87 5.92 -4.95 -19.00
N ARG A 88 6.34 -5.60 -20.10
CA ARG A 88 5.49 -5.86 -21.27
C ARG A 88 4.26 -6.70 -20.93
N GLN A 89 4.44 -7.71 -20.07
CA GLN A 89 3.41 -8.68 -19.73
C GLN A 89 2.80 -8.44 -18.35
N LEU A 90 3.12 -7.34 -17.66
CA LEU A 90 2.79 -7.11 -16.24
C LEU A 90 1.33 -7.45 -15.88
N PHE A 91 0.37 -7.14 -16.75
CA PHE A 91 -1.07 -7.40 -16.53
C PHE A 91 -1.52 -8.84 -16.81
N TRP A 92 -0.66 -9.67 -17.41
CA TRP A 92 -0.91 -11.07 -17.76
C TRP A 92 -0.09 -12.07 -16.93
N LEU A 93 0.95 -11.60 -16.24
CA LEU A 93 1.70 -12.45 -15.32
C LEU A 93 0.84 -12.77 -14.10
N ALA A 94 1.00 -13.98 -13.57
CA ALA A 94 0.22 -14.46 -12.45
C ALA A 94 1.05 -15.38 -11.56
N LEU A 95 0.65 -15.43 -10.29
CA LEU A 95 1.01 -16.48 -9.36
C LEU A 95 -0.19 -17.43 -9.29
N GLU A 96 -0.06 -18.63 -9.85
CA GLU A 96 -1.15 -19.58 -9.97
C GLU A 96 -1.40 -20.35 -8.66
N PRO A 97 -2.67 -20.68 -8.34
CA PRO A 97 -3.00 -21.51 -7.18
C PRO A 97 -2.51 -22.96 -7.35
N PRO A 98 -2.46 -23.72 -6.25
CA PRO A 98 -2.13 -25.14 -6.30
C PRO A 98 -3.09 -25.93 -7.20
N ALA A 99 -2.56 -26.94 -7.89
CA ALA A 99 -3.38 -27.86 -8.67
C ALA A 99 -4.36 -28.65 -7.76
N ALA A 100 -5.51 -29.05 -8.32
CA ALA A 100 -6.58 -29.71 -7.57
C ALA A 100 -6.15 -31.03 -6.91
N GLU A 101 -5.11 -31.68 -7.42
CA GLU A 101 -4.52 -32.91 -6.84
C GLU A 101 -4.03 -32.71 -5.40
N HIS A 102 -3.63 -31.49 -5.04
CA HIS A 102 -3.14 -31.16 -3.70
C HIS A 102 -4.26 -30.89 -2.69
N GLY A 103 -5.52 -30.75 -3.13
CA GLY A 103 -6.66 -30.47 -2.24
C GLY A 103 -6.42 -29.25 -1.34
N LEU A 104 -6.49 -29.44 -0.01
CA LEU A 104 -6.20 -28.43 1.01
C LEU A 104 -4.87 -28.67 1.75
N SER A 105 -4.04 -29.59 1.23
CA SER A 105 -2.71 -29.83 1.80
C SER A 105 -1.74 -28.71 1.42
N ILE A 106 -0.59 -28.66 2.09
CA ILE A 106 0.48 -27.70 1.76
C ILE A 106 1.28 -28.27 0.58
N PRO A 107 1.22 -27.66 -0.62
CA PRO A 107 1.91 -28.17 -1.81
C PRO A 107 3.38 -27.74 -1.84
N PRO A 108 4.21 -28.33 -2.74
CA PRO A 108 5.55 -27.84 -3.04
C PRO A 108 5.54 -26.37 -3.50
N LEU A 109 6.64 -25.64 -3.25
CA LEU A 109 6.75 -24.21 -3.58
C LEU A 109 6.54 -23.91 -5.07
N ASN A 110 7.06 -24.76 -5.95
CA ASN A 110 6.94 -24.64 -7.41
C ASN A 110 5.59 -25.12 -7.97
N GLU A 111 4.68 -25.61 -7.11
CA GLU A 111 3.37 -26.16 -7.50
C GLU A 111 2.22 -25.44 -6.76
N GLY A 112 2.37 -24.14 -6.51
CA GLY A 112 1.38 -23.30 -5.85
C GLY A 112 1.63 -23.05 -4.36
N GLY A 113 2.73 -23.56 -3.79
CA GLY A 113 3.09 -23.26 -2.39
C GLY A 113 3.33 -21.76 -2.14
N TRP A 114 3.89 -21.05 -3.13
CA TRP A 114 4.01 -19.58 -3.07
C TRP A 114 2.66 -18.87 -3.03
N TRP A 115 1.64 -19.40 -3.70
CA TRP A 115 0.29 -18.83 -3.68
C TRP A 115 -0.32 -18.92 -2.27
N LEU A 116 -0.13 -20.05 -1.59
CA LEU A 116 -0.61 -20.25 -0.22
C LEU A 116 0.13 -19.38 0.80
N LEU A 117 1.41 -19.05 0.58
CA LEU A 117 2.17 -18.16 1.45
C LEU A 117 1.81 -16.68 1.24
N ALA A 118 1.36 -16.31 0.05
CA ALA A 118 0.94 -14.96 -0.27
C ALA A 118 -0.50 -14.65 0.16
N GLY A 119 -1.36 -15.66 0.21
CA GLY A 119 -2.77 -15.56 0.63
C GLY A 119 -2.97 -15.65 2.13
#